data_AF-A0A5C8M5I6-F1
#
_entry.id   AF-A0A5C8M5I6-F1
#
_cell.length_a   1.000
_cell.length_b   1.000
_cell.length_c   1.000
_cell.angle_alpha   90.00
_cell.angle_beta   90.00
_cell.angle_gamma   90.00
#
_symmetry.space_group_name_H-M   'P 1'
#
loop_
_entity.id
_entity.type
_entity.pdbx_description
1 polymer ?
#
loop_
_entity_poly.entity_id
_entity_poly.type
_entity_poly.pdbx_seq_one_letter_code
_entity_poly.pdbx_strand_id
1 'polypeptide(L)'
;MSWMPISKDALENEIASQCKDISDEELAYFNKIRVPLESVKIERWGNTESGFVVAKVGATIIFYEDIEEGFEITELNEQGAISDYGASQFTLQQVINQLRASTS
;
A
#
# COMPACT_ATOMS: atom_id res chain seq x y z
N MET A 1 19.53 -12.09 10.87
CA MET A 1 18.46 -11.26 11.50
C MET A 1 17.14 -11.82 11.02
N SER A 2 16.18 -12.05 11.91
CA SER A 2 14.84 -12.49 11.50
C SER A 2 14.06 -11.26 11.07
N TRP A 3 13.47 -11.31 9.88
CA TRP A 3 12.50 -10.32 9.43
C TRP A 3 11.29 -10.28 10.38
N MET A 4 10.77 -9.09 10.66
CA MET A 4 9.56 -8.87 11.46
C MET A 4 8.60 -7.99 10.68
N PRO A 5 7.29 -8.31 10.67
CA PRO A 5 6.31 -7.48 10.01
C PRO A 5 6.32 -6.05 10.55
N ILE A 6 6.05 -5.08 9.66
CA ILE A 6 5.96 -3.67 10.07
C ILE A 6 4.82 -3.48 11.07
N SER A 7 5.03 -2.66 12.10
CA SER A 7 3.95 -2.30 13.01
C SER A 7 3.07 -1.20 12.41
N LYS A 8 1.83 -1.09 12.89
CA LYS A 8 0.92 -0.02 12.48
C LYS A 8 1.53 1.37 12.70
N ASP A 9 2.12 1.62 13.87
CA ASP A 9 2.74 2.91 14.19
C ASP A 9 3.97 3.20 13.32
N ALA A 10 4.77 2.17 13.01
CA ALA A 10 5.91 2.31 12.11
C ALA A 10 5.45 2.67 10.69
N LEU A 11 4.38 2.02 10.19
CA LEU A 11 3.82 2.33 8.88
C LEU A 11 3.19 3.73 8.83
N GLU A 12 2.49 4.16 9.88
CA GLU A 12 2.00 5.55 9.95
C GLU A 12 3.13 6.57 9.88
N ASN A 13 4.25 6.29 10.57
CA ASN A 13 5.44 7.16 10.52
C ASN A 13 6.09 7.15 9.13
N GLU A 14 6.15 6.00 8.46
CA GLU A 14 6.69 5.88 7.10
C GLU A 14 5.84 6.68 6.12
N ILE A 15 4.51 6.51 6.14
CA ILE A 15 3.57 7.30 5.34
C ILE A 15 3.74 8.79 5.63
N ALA A 16 3.80 9.19 6.90
CA ALA A 16 3.97 10.58 7.29
C ALA A 16 5.32 11.16 6.84
N SER A 17 6.36 10.34 6.75
CA SER A 17 7.67 10.73 6.22
C SER A 17 7.57 11.00 4.72
N GLN A 18 7.07 10.04 3.95
CA GLN A 18 6.95 10.17 2.49
C GLN A 18 5.94 11.25 2.07
N CYS A 19 4.92 11.51 2.90
CA CYS A 19 3.97 12.61 2.67
C CYS A 19 4.60 14.01 2.69
N LYS A 20 5.84 14.18 3.19
CA LYS A 20 6.54 15.47 3.18
C LYS A 20 7.17 15.79 1.83
N ASP A 21 7.45 14.77 1.02
CA ASP A 21 8.17 14.90 -0.25
C ASP A 21 7.23 14.90 -1.47
N ILE A 22 5.92 14.76 -1.25
CA ILE A 22 4.88 14.82 -2.27
C ILE A 22 4.31 16.23 -2.42
N SER A 23 3.90 16.57 -3.65
CA SER A 23 3.25 17.85 -3.94
C SER A 23 1.87 17.96 -3.30
N ASP A 24 1.38 19.19 -3.11
CA ASP A 24 0.05 19.45 -2.54
C ASP A 24 -1.09 18.77 -3.33
N GLU A 25 -0.95 18.68 -4.66
CA GLU A 25 -1.94 18.03 -5.52
C GLU A 25 -1.96 16.50 -5.32
N GLU A 26 -0.78 15.88 -5.27
CA GLU A 26 -0.61 14.45 -4.99
C GLU A 26 -1.12 14.10 -3.58
N LEU A 27 -0.79 14.91 -2.58
CA LEU A 27 -1.25 14.76 -1.21
C LEU A 27 -2.77 14.93 -1.11
N ALA A 28 -3.35 15.92 -1.80
CA ALA A 28 -4.79 16.10 -1.84
C ALA A 28 -5.51 14.91 -2.50
N TYR A 29 -4.91 14.30 -3.53
CA TYR A 29 -5.43 13.07 -4.11
C TYR A 29 -5.33 11.90 -3.12
N PHE A 30 -4.17 11.68 -2.52
CA PHE A 30 -3.96 10.62 -1.53
C PHE A 30 -4.94 10.72 -0.36
N ASN A 31 -5.12 11.91 0.21
CA ASN A 31 -6.03 12.12 1.34
C ASN A 31 -7.50 11.78 1.02
N LYS A 32 -7.92 11.82 -0.26
CA LYS A 32 -9.28 11.41 -0.67
C LYS A 32 -9.44 9.89 -0.70
N ILE A 33 -8.36 9.16 -0.97
CA ILE A 33 -8.37 7.70 -1.17
C ILE A 33 -7.81 6.94 0.03
N ARG A 34 -7.12 7.64 0.93
CA ARG A 34 -6.54 7.10 2.16
C ARG A 34 -7.64 6.54 3.05
N VAL A 35 -7.37 5.37 3.62
CA VAL A 35 -8.19 4.75 4.65
C VAL A 35 -7.38 4.63 5.94
N PRO A 36 -8.01 4.49 7.12
CA PRO A 36 -7.30 4.02 8.31
C PRO A 36 -6.56 2.73 7.98
N LEU A 37 -5.36 2.51 8.53
CA LEU A 37 -4.63 1.26 8.27
C LEU A 37 -5.47 0.05 8.67
N GLU A 38 -5.88 -0.70 7.65
CA GLU A 38 -6.74 -1.88 7.74
C GLU A 38 -5.91 -3.12 7.47
N SER A 39 -6.03 -4.14 8.31
CA SER A 39 -5.33 -5.40 8.09
C SER A 39 -5.93 -6.14 6.90
N VAL A 40 -5.06 -6.68 6.05
CA VAL A 40 -5.42 -7.48 4.88
C VAL A 40 -4.60 -8.76 4.86
N LYS A 41 -5.18 -9.85 4.35
CA LYS A 41 -4.47 -11.10 4.16
C LYS A 41 -3.63 -11.03 2.89
N ILE A 42 -2.41 -11.54 2.96
CA ILE A 42 -1.53 -11.73 1.82
C ILE A 42 -1.29 -13.23 1.66
N GLU A 43 -1.65 -13.77 0.52
CA GLU A 43 -1.39 -15.16 0.15
C GLU A 43 -0.11 -15.23 -0.68
N ARG A 44 0.98 -15.74 -0.09
CA ARG A 44 2.26 -15.90 -0.78
C ARG A 44 2.90 -17.23 -0.45
N TRP A 45 3.37 -17.93 -1.48
CA TRP A 45 4.08 -19.22 -1.39
C TRP A 45 3.35 -20.29 -0.56
N GLY A 46 2.01 -20.32 -0.59
CA GLY A 46 1.19 -21.26 0.17
C GLY A 46 1.02 -20.90 1.65
N ASN A 47 1.49 -19.73 2.07
CA ASN A 47 1.27 -19.18 3.40
C ASN A 47 0.31 -18.00 3.35
N THR A 48 -0.35 -17.75 4.48
CA THR A 48 -1.17 -16.55 4.69
C THR A 48 -0.48 -15.66 5.71
N GLU A 49 -0.15 -14.46 5.28
CA GLU A 49 0.39 -13.39 6.12
C GLU A 49 -0.59 -12.23 6.21
N SER A 50 -0.22 -11.21 6.96
CA SER A 50 -1.03 -10.02 7.16
C SER A 50 -0.21 -8.79 6.78
N GLY A 51 -0.80 -7.91 5.99
CA GLY A 51 -0.29 -6.59 5.69
C GLY A 51 -1.29 -5.50 6.05
N PHE A 52 -1.04 -4.29 5.58
CA PHE A 52 -1.92 -3.14 5.80
C PHE A 52 -2.29 -2.47 4.49
N VAL A 53 -3.60 -2.28 4.30
CA VAL A 53 -4.15 -1.38 3.27
C VAL A 53 -3.99 0.05 3.76
N VAL A 54 -3.47 0.91 2.89
CA VAL A 54 -3.23 2.33 3.16
C VAL A 54 -4.19 3.25 2.39
N ALA A 55 -4.70 2.79 1.25
CA ALA A 55 -5.67 3.52 0.44
C ALA A 55 -6.53 2.59 -0.43
N LYS A 56 -7.69 3.08 -0.87
CA LYS A 56 -8.62 2.36 -1.75
C LYS A 56 -9.21 3.28 -2.82
N VAL A 57 -9.29 2.79 -4.06
CA VAL A 57 -9.90 3.47 -5.22
C VAL A 57 -10.69 2.45 -6.04
N GLY A 58 -12.02 2.47 -5.93
CA GLY A 58 -12.86 1.46 -6.60
C GLY A 58 -12.54 0.04 -6.09
N ALA A 59 -12.17 -0.87 -6.99
CA ALA A 59 -11.72 -2.23 -6.66
C ALA A 59 -10.23 -2.31 -6.29
N THR A 60 -9.48 -1.25 -6.59
CA THR A 60 -8.03 -1.20 -6.40
C THR A 60 -7.68 -0.73 -4.99
N ILE A 61 -6.62 -1.31 -4.43
CA ILE A 61 -6.06 -0.95 -3.14
C ILE A 61 -4.59 -0.56 -3.29
N ILE A 62 -4.11 0.24 -2.34
CA ILE A 62 -2.67 0.38 -2.06
C ILE A 62 -2.40 -0.33 -0.75
N PHE A 63 -1.38 -1.20 -0.71
CA PHE A 63 -0.89 -1.79 0.53
C PHE A 63 0.63 -1.59 0.65
N TYR A 64 1.15 -1.77 1.86
CA TYR A 64 2.59 -1.75 2.11
C TYR A 64 3.13 -3.19 2.15
N GLU A 65 4.13 -3.47 1.32
CA GLU A 65 4.90 -4.70 1.28
C GLU A 65 6.13 -4.50 2.17
N ASP A 66 6.17 -5.20 3.29
CA ASP A 66 7.14 -5.02 4.36
C ASP A 66 8.39 -5.91 4.24
N ILE A 67 8.47 -6.78 3.23
CA ILE A 67 9.69 -7.49 2.86
C ILE A 67 10.54 -6.63 1.92
N GLU A 68 9.91 -6.07 0.88
CA GLU A 68 10.54 -5.19 -0.11
C GLU A 68 10.60 -3.73 0.35
N GLU A 69 9.89 -3.40 1.43
CA GLU A 69 9.80 -2.05 2.01
C GLU A 69 9.26 -1.02 0.99
N GLY A 70 8.13 -1.34 0.37
CA GLY A 70 7.52 -0.54 -0.70
C GLY A 70 6.00 -0.55 -0.70
N PHE A 71 5.41 0.32 -1.51
CA PHE A 71 3.97 0.36 -1.75
C PHE A 71 3.62 -0.35 -3.05
N GLU A 72 2.48 -1.05 -3.04
CA GLU A 72 2.00 -1.78 -4.19
C GLU A 72 0.52 -1.49 -4.47
N ILE A 73 0.18 -1.53 -5.76
CA ILE A 73 -1.20 -1.38 -6.26
C ILE A 73 -1.69 -2.75 -6.68
N THR A 74 -2.82 -3.18 -6.13
CA THR A 74 -3.43 -4.47 -6.50
C THR A 74 -4.94 -4.46 -6.26
N GLU A 75 -5.60 -5.55 -6.63
CA GLU A 75 -6.99 -5.82 -6.30
C GLU A 75 -7.07 -7.01 -5.33
N LEU A 76 -8.14 -7.05 -4.54
CA LEU A 76 -8.40 -8.20 -3.69
C LEU A 76 -9.05 -9.32 -4.51
N ASN A 77 -8.66 -10.56 -4.25
CA ASN A 77 -9.33 -11.73 -4.81
C ASN A 77 -10.75 -11.90 -4.23
N GLU A 78 -11.49 -12.90 -4.71
CA GLU A 78 -12.86 -13.20 -4.25
C GLU A 78 -12.97 -13.49 -2.74
N GLN A 79 -11.86 -13.84 -2.09
CA GLN A 79 -11.77 -14.12 -0.66
C GLN A 79 -11.32 -12.89 0.16
N GLY A 80 -11.11 -11.74 -0.48
CA GLY A 80 -10.67 -10.50 0.15
C GLY A 80 -9.17 -10.50 0.52
N ALA A 81 -8.36 -11.31 -0.16
CA ALA A 81 -6.91 -11.40 0.06
C ALA A 81 -6.12 -10.87 -1.13
N ILE A 82 -4.90 -10.41 -0.87
CA ILE A 82 -3.89 -10.08 -1.88
C ILE A 82 -3.22 -11.38 -2.31
N SER A 83 -3.30 -11.73 -3.58
CA SER A 83 -2.68 -12.95 -4.13
C SER A 83 -1.79 -12.71 -5.36
N ASP A 84 -1.74 -11.47 -5.87
CA ASP A 84 -0.93 -11.09 -7.04
C ASP A 84 -0.40 -9.65 -6.86
N TYR A 85 0.92 -9.48 -6.95
CA TYR A 85 1.63 -8.19 -6.83
C TYR A 85 3.07 -8.30 -7.36
N GLY A 86 3.66 -7.16 -7.76
CA GLY A 86 4.96 -7.10 -8.43
C GLY A 86 6.19 -7.24 -7.52
N ALA A 87 6.03 -7.00 -6.21
CA ALA A 87 7.09 -6.96 -5.20
C ALA A 87 8.13 -5.85 -5.48
N SER A 88 7.65 -4.61 -5.56
CA SER A 88 8.41 -3.41 -5.93
C SER A 88 8.70 -2.54 -4.71
N GLN A 89 9.79 -1.80 -4.76
CA GLN A 89 10.18 -0.81 -3.76
C GLN A 89 9.60 0.59 -4.07
N PHE A 90 8.36 0.65 -4.55
CA PHE A 90 7.79 1.93 -4.95
C PHE A 90 7.52 2.81 -3.73
N THR A 91 7.79 4.10 -3.89
CA THR A 91 7.37 5.11 -2.93
C THR A 91 5.87 5.36 -3.04
N LEU A 92 5.30 5.94 -1.98
CA LEU A 92 3.91 6.38 -1.94
C LEU A 92 3.60 7.34 -3.10
N GLN A 93 4.53 8.25 -3.42
CA GLN A 93 4.38 9.15 -4.56
C GLN A 93 4.25 8.40 -5.89
N GLN A 94 5.08 7.38 -6.11
CA GLN A 94 5.08 6.63 -7.35
C GLN A 94 3.75 5.91 -7.55
N VAL A 95 3.21 5.25 -6.51
CA VAL A 95 1.90 4.58 -6.61
C VAL A 95 0.74 5.58 -6.76
N ILE A 96 0.79 6.74 -6.10
CA ILE A 96 -0.19 7.82 -6.30
C ILE A 96 -0.22 8.27 -7.76
N ASN A 97 0.96 8.49 -8.35
CA ASN A 97 1.08 8.96 -9.73
C ASN A 97 0.64 7.91 -10.75
N GLN A 98 0.91 6.62 -10.48
CA GLN A 98 0.36 5.53 -11.29
C GLN A 98 -1.18 5.52 -11.28
N LEU A 99 -1.82 5.64 -10.11
CA LEU A 99 -3.29 5.69 -10.02
C LEU A 99 -3.89 6.90 -10.74
N ARG A 100 -3.27 8.08 -10.61
CA ARG A 100 -3.72 9.31 -11.29
C ARG A 100 -3.62 9.18 -12.81
N ALA A 101 -2.56 8.57 -13.32
CA ALA A 101 -2.37 8.34 -14.75
C ALA A 101 -3.40 7.34 -15.31
N SER A 102 -3.77 6.31 -14.55
CA SER A 102 -4.78 5.31 -14.98
C SER A 102 -6.22 5.81 -14.96
N THR A 103 -6.48 6.97 -14.34
CA THR A 103 -7.83 7.57 -14.23
C THR A 103 -8.02 8.78 -15.17
N SER A 104 -7.00 9.12 -15.97
CA SER A 104 -6.97 10.28 -16.86
C SER A 104 -7.33 9.97 -18.31
#